data_AF-A0A9D8QG12-F1
#
_entry.id   AF-A0A9D8QG12-F1
#
_cell.length_a   1.000
_cell.length_b   1.000
_cell.length_c   1.000
_cell.angle_alpha   90.00
_cell.angle_beta   90.00
_cell.angle_gamma   90.00
#
_symmetry.space_group_name_H-M   'P 1'
#
loop_
_entity.id
_entity.type
_entity.pdbx_description
1 polymer ?
#
loop_
_entity_poly.entity_id
_entity_poly.type
_entity_poly.pdbx_seq_one_letter_code
_entity_poly.pdbx_strand_id
1 'polypeptide(L)'
;MARVTIDNSKQLFGSKTTIADLAANTEILSRDSDDLDIYTVQRAMDREWRFEIQSWEYEYVTGYSATFKDGSIIHVGAWADGEAR
;
A
#
# COMPACT_ATOMS: atom_id res chain seq x y z
N MET A 1 -12.20 -5.22 6.84
CA MET A 1 -11.58 -5.16 5.49
C MET A 1 -10.32 -4.32 5.55
N ALA A 2 -9.20 -4.78 4.98
CA ALA A 2 -7.96 -4.01 5.00
C ALA A 2 -8.19 -2.72 4.24
N ARG A 3 -7.77 -1.58 4.81
CA ARG A 3 -8.02 -0.29 4.18
C ARG A 3 -6.83 0.06 3.31
N VAL A 4 -7.00 -0.05 2.00
CA VAL A 4 -6.04 0.46 1.01
C VAL A 4 -6.35 1.93 0.75
N THR A 5 -5.37 2.79 0.96
CA THR A 5 -5.46 4.22 0.67
C THR A 5 -4.32 4.59 -0.27
N ILE A 6 -4.61 5.43 -1.27
CA ILE A 6 -3.63 5.88 -2.26
C ILE A 6 -3.45 7.39 -2.10
N ASP A 7 -2.21 7.83 -2.00
CA ASP A 7 -1.83 9.24 -2.00
C ASP A 7 -0.98 9.54 -3.24
N ASN A 8 -1.57 10.34 -4.14
CA ASN A 8 -0.94 10.81 -5.37
C ASN A 8 -0.48 12.27 -5.28
N SER A 9 -0.56 12.92 -4.11
CA SER A 9 -0.21 14.34 -3.92
C SER A 9 1.24 14.68 -4.26
N LYS A 10 2.14 13.69 -4.15
CA LYS A 10 3.57 13.80 -4.45
C LYS A 10 3.95 13.21 -5.82
N GLN A 11 2.97 12.85 -6.64
CA GLN A 11 3.23 12.30 -7.98
C GLN A 11 3.99 13.30 -8.86
N LEU A 12 5.01 12.83 -9.55
CA LEU A 12 5.90 13.66 -10.37
C LEU A 12 5.34 14.02 -11.76
N PHE A 13 4.41 13.22 -12.29
CA PHE A 13 4.08 13.25 -13.73
C PHE A 13 2.65 13.69 -14.07
N GLY A 14 1.81 14.02 -13.08
CA GLY A 14 0.43 14.49 -13.31
C GLY A 14 -0.45 13.52 -14.11
N SER A 15 -0.10 12.24 -14.17
CA SER A 15 -0.86 11.20 -14.87
C SER A 15 -2.14 10.87 -14.11
N LYS A 16 -3.21 10.57 -14.86
CA LYS A 16 -4.50 10.11 -14.32
C LYS A 16 -4.41 8.76 -13.58
N THR A 17 -3.33 8.01 -13.82
CA THR A 17 -3.05 6.71 -13.18
C THR A 17 -1.59 6.65 -12.77
N THR A 18 -1.32 6.34 -11.51
CA THR A 18 0.00 6.20 -10.90
C THR A 18 0.40 4.75 -10.71
N ILE A 19 1.65 4.51 -10.32
CA ILE A 19 2.09 3.16 -9.96
C ILE A 19 1.31 2.66 -8.73
N ALA A 20 1.02 3.51 -7.75
CA ALA A 20 0.18 3.14 -6.62
C ALA A 20 -1.24 2.72 -7.04
N ASP A 21 -1.85 3.39 -8.03
CA ASP A 21 -3.15 3.01 -8.60
C ASP A 21 -3.11 1.61 -9.24
N LEU A 22 -2.00 1.25 -9.90
CA LEU A 22 -1.82 -0.08 -10.45
C LEU A 22 -1.58 -1.11 -9.34
N ALA A 23 -0.73 -0.77 -8.36
CA ALA A 23 -0.38 -1.66 -7.25
C ALA A 23 -1.55 -1.99 -6.34
N ALA A 24 -2.56 -1.12 -6.24
CA ALA A 24 -3.80 -1.40 -5.54
C ALA A 24 -4.59 -2.60 -6.09
N ASN A 25 -4.29 -3.04 -7.32
CA ASN A 25 -4.89 -4.22 -7.95
C ASN A 25 -4.08 -5.52 -7.71
N THR A 26 -3.04 -5.47 -6.86
CA THR A 26 -2.30 -6.67 -6.44
C THR A 26 -3.24 -7.64 -5.74
N GLU A 27 -3.26 -8.90 -6.17
CA GLU A 27 -4.26 -9.91 -5.74
C GLU A 27 -4.38 -10.00 -4.21
N ILE A 28 -3.26 -9.93 -3.49
CA ILE A 28 -3.26 -10.02 -2.03
C ILE A 28 -4.08 -8.91 -1.36
N LEU A 29 -4.12 -7.71 -1.95
CA LEU A 29 -4.81 -6.53 -1.41
C LEU A 29 -6.33 -6.59 -1.61
N SER A 30 -6.79 -7.50 -2.48
CA SER A 30 -8.21 -7.77 -2.70
C SER A 30 -8.81 -8.75 -1.67
N ARG A 31 -7.98 -9.36 -0.82
CA ARG A 31 -8.41 -10.30 0.22
C ARG A 31 -9.02 -9.57 1.42
N ASP A 32 -9.84 -10.27 2.19
CA ASP A 32 -10.41 -9.74 3.43
C ASP A 32 -9.33 -9.45 4.49
N SER A 33 -9.57 -8.43 5.34
CA SER A 33 -8.59 -7.99 6.37
C SER A 33 -8.13 -9.08 7.29
N ASP A 34 -9.01 -10.02 7.59
CA ASP A 34 -8.84 -10.94 8.70
C ASP A 34 -7.76 -11.99 8.35
N ASP A 35 -7.47 -12.15 7.06
CA ASP A 35 -6.40 -12.98 6.51
C ASP A 35 -5.16 -12.17 6.07
N LEU A 36 -5.21 -10.83 6.23
CA LEU A 36 -4.26 -9.89 5.63
C LEU A 36 -3.21 -9.44 6.66
N ASP A 37 -2.15 -10.25 6.77
CA ASP A 37 -0.98 -9.93 7.58
C ASP A 37 -0.05 -8.91 6.88
N ILE A 38 0.41 -7.89 7.61
CA ILE A 38 1.25 -6.80 7.06
C ILE A 38 2.57 -7.30 6.48
N TYR A 39 3.13 -8.39 7.01
CA TYR A 39 4.36 -9.00 6.45
C TYR A 39 4.07 -9.76 5.15
N THR A 40 2.86 -10.30 5.00
CA THR A 40 2.42 -10.94 3.77
C THR A 40 2.15 -9.91 2.67
N VAL A 41 1.59 -8.76 3.03
CA VAL A 41 1.49 -7.60 2.12
C VAL A 41 2.86 -7.15 1.66
N GLN A 42 3.79 -6.90 2.59
CA GLN A 42 5.13 -6.46 2.21
C GLN A 42 5.84 -7.46 1.29
N ARG A 43 5.72 -8.77 1.55
CA ARG A 43 6.31 -9.80 0.69
C ARG A 43 5.71 -9.81 -0.71
N ALA A 44 4.39 -9.65 -0.83
CA ALA A 44 3.73 -9.58 -2.13
C ALA A 44 4.14 -8.30 -2.90
N MET A 45 4.18 -7.16 -2.20
CA MET A 45 4.59 -5.88 -2.75
C MET A 45 6.06 -5.90 -3.20
N ASP A 46 6.96 -6.48 -2.41
CA ASP A 46 8.35 -6.68 -2.82
C ASP A 46 8.44 -7.64 -4.03
N ARG A 47 7.70 -8.74 -4.03
CA ARG A 47 7.72 -9.68 -5.16
C ARG A 47 7.29 -9.03 -6.48
N GLU A 48 6.21 -8.26 -6.47
CA GLU A 48 5.57 -7.75 -7.68
C GLU A 48 6.05 -6.36 -8.09
N TRP A 49 6.47 -5.54 -7.12
CA TRP A 49 6.76 -4.11 -7.33
C TRP A 49 8.15 -3.67 -6.86
N ARG A 50 9.07 -4.58 -6.48
CA ARG A 50 10.42 -4.23 -5.98
C ARG A 50 11.18 -3.23 -6.85
N PHE A 51 11.03 -3.30 -8.17
CA PHE A 51 11.73 -2.38 -9.08
C PHE A 51 11.10 -0.98 -9.12
N GLU A 52 9.85 -0.82 -8.70
CA GLU A 52 9.14 0.46 -8.69
C GLU A 52 9.08 1.08 -7.30
N ILE A 53 9.18 0.27 -6.23
CA ILE A 53 9.22 0.76 -4.85
C ILE A 53 10.57 1.46 -4.62
N GLN A 54 10.49 2.71 -4.17
CA GLN A 54 11.65 3.50 -3.76
C GLN A 54 11.96 3.30 -2.28
N SER A 55 10.92 3.27 -1.44
CA SER A 55 11.02 3.04 0.00
C SER A 55 9.72 2.45 0.53
N TRP A 56 9.79 1.78 1.67
CA TRP A 56 8.61 1.32 2.39
C TRP A 56 8.84 1.47 3.89
N GLU A 57 7.75 1.55 4.64
CA GLU A 57 7.75 1.66 6.09
C GLU A 57 6.64 0.81 6.70
N TYR A 58 6.84 0.39 7.94
CA TYR A 58 5.81 -0.24 8.75
C TYR A 58 5.33 0.75 9.80
N GLU A 59 4.02 0.86 9.93
CA GLU A 59 3.39 1.40 11.12
C GLU A 59 3.25 0.23 12.11
N TYR A 60 3.78 0.41 13.31
CA TYR A 60 3.97 -0.69 14.28
C TYR A 60 2.66 -1.46 14.51
N VAL A 61 2.59 -2.67 13.92
CA VAL A 61 1.47 -3.63 13.99
C VAL A 61 0.18 -3.18 13.28
N THR A 62 0.13 -1.95 12.73
CA THR A 62 -1.12 -1.35 12.22
C THR A 62 -1.11 -1.13 10.71
N GLY A 63 0.04 -1.09 10.04
CA GLY A 63 0.04 -0.78 8.62
C GLY A 63 1.37 -0.95 7.89
N TYR A 64 1.26 -0.93 6.57
CA TYR A 64 2.37 -0.94 5.62
C TYR A 64 2.17 0.21 4.63
N SER A 65 3.20 1.03 4.45
CA SER A 65 3.22 2.08 3.43
C SER A 65 4.37 1.86 2.47
N ALA A 66 4.13 2.03 1.16
CA ALA A 66 5.17 2.01 0.14
C ALA A 66 5.11 3.28 -0.71
N THR A 67 6.27 3.91 -0.88
CA THR A 67 6.49 5.03 -1.80
C THR A 67 7.12 4.49 -3.09
N PHE A 68 6.49 4.80 -4.21
CA PHE A 68 6.98 4.43 -5.54
C PHE A 68 7.88 5.53 -6.13
N LYS A 69 8.69 5.15 -7.13
CA LYS A 69 9.60 6.07 -7.83
C LYS A 69 8.92 7.23 -8.54
N ASP A 70 7.64 7.09 -8.88
CA ASP A 70 6.84 8.18 -9.45
C ASP A 70 6.34 9.18 -8.39
N GLY A 71 6.66 8.95 -7.11
CA GLY A 71 6.26 9.75 -5.96
C GLY A 71 4.88 9.38 -5.38
N SER A 72 4.15 8.45 -6.00
CA SER A 72 2.88 7.96 -5.45
C SER A 72 3.10 7.06 -4.24
N ILE A 73 2.12 7.01 -3.34
CA ILE A 73 2.19 6.24 -2.11
C ILE A 73 0.96 5.35 -2.02
N ILE A 74 1.18 4.07 -1.68
CA ILE A 74 0.11 3.16 -1.24
C ILE A 74 0.27 2.89 0.24
N HIS A 75 -0.83 3.01 0.97
CA HIS A 75 -0.94 2.67 2.37
C HIS A 75 -1.95 1.52 2.54
N VAL A 76 -1.55 0.50 3.29
CA VAL A 76 -2.34 -0.69 3.58
C VAL A 76 -2.43 -0.84 5.09
N GLY A 77 -3.58 -0.49 5.65
CA GLY A 77 -3.86 -0.62 7.09
C GLY A 77 -4.44 -1.98 7.44
N ALA A 78 -3.83 -2.67 8.40
CA ALA A 78 -4.45 -3.79 9.11
C ALA A 78 -5.39 -3.23 10.17
N TRP A 79 -6.64 -3.70 10.21
CA TRP A 79 -7.61 -3.22 11.19
C TRP A 79 -7.18 -3.59 12.61
N ALA A 80 -6.65 -2.60 13.33
CA ALA A 80 -6.70 -2.53 14.79
C ALA A 80 -6.92 -1.10 15.32
N ASP A 81 -7.26 -0.13 14.46
CA ASP A 81 -7.88 1.12 14.92
C ASP A 81 -9.36 1.08 14.55
N GLY A 82 -10.15 0.58 15.50
CA GLY A 82 -11.54 0.96 15.56
C GLY A 82 -11.61 2.48 15.66
N GLU A 83 -12.44 3.08 14.79
CA GLU A 83 -13.05 4.40 14.94
C GLU A 83 -12.23 5.42 15.74
N ALA A 84 -11.56 6.33 15.03
CA ALA A 84 -11.30 7.65 15.59
C ALA A 84 -12.64 8.23 16.07
N ARG A 85 -12.83 8.26 17.39
CA ARG A 85 -13.86 9.05 18.07
C ARG A 85 -13.50 10.52 18.04
#